data_AF-A0A2D6BQX6-F1
#
_entry.id   AF-A0A2D6BQX6-F1
#
_cell.length_a   1.000
_cell.length_b   1.000
_cell.length_c   1.000
_cell.angle_alpha   90.00
_cell.angle_beta   90.00
_cell.angle_gamma   90.00
#
_symmetry.space_group_name_H-M   'P 1'
#
loop_
_entity.id
_entity.type
_entity.pdbx_description
1 polymer ?
#
loop_
_entity_poly.entity_id
_entity_poly.type
_entity_poly.pdbx_seq_one_letter_code
_entity_poly.pdbx_strand_id
1 'polypeptide(L)'
;MRVGNGASPWKCPRRTRRRWVRSRGPRTRARRSRQGSQASPFSATPPVGTGRSRCRSQGGGVEGRAAFSHGVPNSWADHHGWEAHFAPRGSKEPVRTIRYPPLPIAQETTVSDAETAENLTTLAKHLAAQDLDPGLATVLEGLALGCKAIGHRVRRARIEDVVGVAGGENVFGEIQQKLDVLSDEVLLQCLRDAPAAAVYASEEQDGPVVLRTASEGGRFAVLADPLDGSSNIDVAVSVGTIFSVLPNDKPDDETGMAVLQPGRNQVAAGYVLYGSSIVLVLATEAGVDMFTLDPMLGDFVLVLAKIEIPQEKKIYSINEAYVNDFDEGLRDYLAFVHESGYGARYIGSMVADVHRTLLKGGVFIYPATGKSPQGKLRLMYEGNPMGYVIERAGGAASAGRGPILDRIPSEVHERTPVIVGSAAEVDHVTRRTHP
;
A
#
# COMPACT_ATOMS: atom_id res chain seq x y z
N MET A 1 -45.83 12.48 -67.79
CA MET A 1 -44.51 12.34 -68.46
C MET A 1 -43.83 11.07 -67.94
N ARG A 2 -43.39 10.20 -68.87
CA ARG A 2 -42.53 8.97 -68.84
C ARG A 2 -42.01 8.49 -67.45
N VAL A 3 -42.25 7.26 -66.96
CA VAL A 3 -41.83 5.87 -67.36
C VAL A 3 -40.33 5.56 -67.22
N GLY A 4 -39.99 4.50 -66.46
CA GLY A 4 -38.77 3.65 -66.61
C GLY A 4 -38.00 3.43 -65.30
N ASN A 5 -38.01 2.23 -64.69
CA ASN A 5 -37.08 1.08 -64.88
C ASN A 5 -35.61 1.46 -64.57
N GLY A 6 -34.81 0.74 -63.79
CA GLY A 6 -34.73 -0.69 -63.52
C GLY A 6 -33.24 -1.06 -63.38
N ALA A 7 -32.90 -1.71 -62.26
CA ALA A 7 -31.97 -2.85 -62.14
C ALA A 7 -30.58 -2.85 -62.86
N SER A 8 -29.52 -2.94 -62.04
CA SER A 8 -28.30 -3.80 -62.07
C SER A 8 -27.74 -4.30 -63.42
N PRO A 9 -26.40 -4.52 -63.62
CA PRO A 9 -25.63 -5.40 -62.70
C PRO A 9 -24.05 -5.43 -62.73
N TRP A 10 -23.48 -6.28 -61.83
CA TRP A 10 -22.18 -7.02 -61.87
C TRP A 10 -20.82 -6.25 -61.84
N LYS A 11 -20.01 -6.41 -60.77
CA LYS A 11 -18.99 -7.49 -60.58
C LYS A 11 -18.13 -7.27 -59.30
N CYS A 12 -17.95 -8.36 -58.54
CA CYS A 12 -17.04 -8.52 -57.41
C CYS A 12 -15.54 -8.39 -57.77
N PRO A 13 -14.71 -8.00 -56.80
CA PRO A 13 -13.39 -8.61 -56.63
C PRO A 13 -13.36 -9.58 -55.44
N ARG A 14 -12.67 -10.69 -55.63
CA ARG A 14 -12.57 -11.84 -54.74
C ARG A 14 -11.73 -11.56 -53.48
N ARG A 15 -12.18 -12.20 -52.39
CA ARG A 15 -11.46 -12.69 -51.21
C ARG A 15 -9.92 -12.69 -51.32
N THR A 16 -9.26 -12.04 -50.37
CA THR A 16 -7.93 -12.42 -49.88
C THR A 16 -8.01 -12.76 -48.39
N ARG A 17 -8.04 -14.06 -48.09
CA ARG A 17 -7.84 -14.59 -46.73
C ARG A 17 -6.38 -14.32 -46.34
N ARG A 18 -6.13 -13.47 -45.34
CA ARG A 18 -4.81 -13.44 -44.67
C ARG A 18 -4.73 -14.62 -43.72
N ARG A 19 -3.83 -15.55 -44.06
CA ARG A 19 -3.51 -16.79 -43.36
C ARG A 19 -2.43 -16.46 -42.33
N TRP A 20 -2.67 -16.71 -41.04
CA TRP A 20 -1.62 -16.67 -40.03
C TRP A 20 -0.64 -17.82 -40.27
N VAL A 21 0.64 -17.46 -40.47
CA VAL A 21 1.76 -18.40 -40.64
C VAL A 21 2.24 -18.81 -39.25
N ARG A 22 2.12 -20.09 -38.91
CA ARG A 22 2.81 -20.71 -37.77
C ARG A 22 4.27 -20.95 -38.16
N SER A 23 5.23 -20.38 -37.44
CA SER A 23 6.63 -20.77 -37.51
C SER A 23 6.81 -22.16 -36.85
N ARG A 24 7.41 -23.10 -37.58
CA ARG A 24 7.84 -24.40 -37.07
C ARG A 24 9.36 -24.39 -37.01
N GLY A 25 9.92 -24.62 -35.81
CA GLY A 25 11.32 -24.97 -35.62
C GLY A 25 11.68 -26.33 -36.25
N PRO A 26 12.97 -26.61 -36.48
CA PRO A 26 13.40 -27.74 -37.29
C PRO A 26 13.22 -29.07 -36.55
N ARG A 27 12.69 -30.05 -37.29
CA ARG A 27 12.58 -31.46 -36.90
C ARG A 27 13.87 -32.20 -37.28
N THR A 28 14.46 -32.94 -36.35
CA THR A 28 15.25 -34.13 -36.63
C THR A 28 14.45 -35.38 -36.24
N ARG A 29 14.13 -36.18 -37.28
CA ARG A 29 13.77 -37.61 -37.26
C ARG A 29 15.06 -38.41 -36.96
N ALA A 30 15.14 -39.64 -36.46
CA ALA A 30 14.28 -40.80 -36.18
C ALA A 30 15.08 -41.65 -35.14
N ARG A 31 14.71 -42.81 -34.58
CA ARG A 31 13.94 -43.97 -35.04
C ARG A 31 13.79 -44.95 -33.85
N ARG A 32 12.79 -45.83 -33.96
CA ARG A 32 12.40 -47.04 -33.18
C ARG A 32 13.61 -47.89 -32.69
N SER A 33 13.55 -48.69 -31.62
CA SER A 33 12.71 -49.90 -31.42
C SER A 33 12.87 -50.57 -30.03
N ARG A 34 11.98 -51.52 -29.73
CA ARG A 34 11.77 -52.36 -28.53
C ARG A 34 12.92 -53.33 -28.13
N GLN A 35 12.75 -53.91 -26.93
CA GLN A 35 13.35 -55.10 -26.25
C GLN A 35 14.43 -54.73 -25.21
N GLY A 36 14.17 -54.86 -23.89
CA GLY A 36 14.39 -56.06 -23.05
C GLY A 36 15.84 -56.04 -22.54
N SER A 37 16.25 -56.08 -21.26
CA SER A 37 15.80 -56.84 -20.09
C SER A 37 16.69 -56.49 -18.86
N GLN A 38 16.19 -56.76 -17.63
CA GLN A 38 16.93 -56.95 -16.34
C GLN A 38 17.50 -55.68 -15.68
N ALA A 39 17.48 -55.43 -14.36
CA ALA A 39 16.91 -56.06 -13.17
C ALA A 39 17.08 -55.07 -11.97
N SER A 40 16.11 -54.96 -11.04
CA SER A 40 16.30 -55.07 -9.58
C SER A 40 15.04 -54.66 -8.77
N PRO A 41 14.73 -55.31 -7.63
CA PRO A 41 13.44 -55.20 -6.95
C PRO A 41 13.52 -54.67 -5.48
N PHE A 42 12.34 -54.49 -4.85
CA PHE A 42 12.05 -54.24 -3.41
C PHE A 42 12.36 -52.82 -2.90
N SER A 43 11.40 -51.95 -2.57
CA SER A 43 10.26 -51.96 -1.61
C SER A 43 10.61 -51.65 -0.15
N ALA A 44 9.84 -50.71 0.40
CA ALA A 44 9.37 -50.60 1.79
C ALA A 44 10.28 -49.94 2.86
N THR A 45 9.73 -48.83 3.39
CA THR A 45 9.79 -48.22 4.75
C THR A 45 10.53 -48.94 5.88
N PRO A 46 11.17 -48.20 6.81
CA PRO A 46 11.47 -48.70 8.15
C PRO A 46 10.48 -48.22 9.24
N PRO A 47 10.43 -48.89 10.41
CA PRO A 47 9.27 -48.92 11.29
C PRO A 47 9.46 -48.21 12.66
N VAL A 48 8.34 -48.08 13.38
CA VAL A 48 8.24 -47.73 14.82
C VAL A 48 8.23 -49.01 15.66
N GLY A 49 8.92 -49.03 16.81
CA GLY A 49 8.84 -50.14 17.79
C GLY A 49 9.68 -50.00 19.08
N THR A 50 9.05 -49.48 20.14
CA THR A 50 9.09 -49.81 21.60
C THR A 50 10.28 -50.54 22.27
N GLY A 51 10.72 -50.06 23.46
CA GLY A 51 11.29 -50.95 24.51
C GLY A 51 12.22 -50.38 25.63
N ARG A 52 11.64 -49.83 26.71
CA ARG A 52 12.03 -49.85 28.16
C ARG A 52 13.50 -49.78 28.70
N SER A 53 13.71 -48.78 29.57
CA SER A 53 14.03 -48.85 31.03
C SER A 53 15.42 -48.47 31.63
N ARG A 54 15.33 -47.53 32.60
CA ARG A 54 16.01 -47.34 33.91
C ARG A 54 17.51 -46.98 34.03
N CYS A 55 17.77 -45.82 34.67
CA CYS A 55 18.49 -45.64 35.95
C CYS A 55 18.49 -44.12 36.32
N ARG A 56 17.84 -43.70 37.40
CA ARG A 56 18.35 -43.47 38.79
C ARG A 56 19.07 -42.13 39.01
N SER A 57 18.68 -41.54 40.13
CA SER A 57 18.89 -40.22 40.72
C SER A 57 20.19 -40.06 41.53
N GLN A 58 20.39 -38.81 42.00
CA GLN A 58 21.34 -38.29 43.03
C GLN A 58 22.65 -37.75 42.43
N GLY A 59 23.24 -36.62 42.85
CA GLY A 59 23.04 -35.71 43.98
C GLY A 59 24.40 -35.07 44.31
N GLY A 60 24.42 -33.81 44.79
CA GLY A 60 25.62 -33.06 45.23
C GLY A 60 26.34 -32.32 44.09
N GLY A 61 26.63 -31.02 44.12
CA GLY A 61 27.05 -30.18 45.24
C GLY A 61 28.58 -30.06 45.21
N VAL A 62 29.10 -28.84 45.03
CA VAL A 62 30.34 -28.25 45.61
C VAL A 62 30.93 -27.15 44.71
N GLU A 63 31.35 -26.09 45.41
CA GLU A 63 32.04 -24.86 45.05
C GLU A 63 33.39 -25.05 44.33
N GLY A 64 33.96 -23.96 43.80
CA GLY A 64 35.43 -23.84 43.78
C GLY A 64 36.04 -23.11 42.60
N ARG A 65 36.72 -22.00 42.91
CA ARG A 65 37.59 -21.17 42.06
C ARG A 65 38.74 -21.98 41.45
N ALA A 66 39.26 -21.55 40.29
CA ALA A 66 40.69 -21.26 40.08
C ALA A 66 40.97 -20.76 38.67
N ALA A 67 41.88 -19.79 38.59
CA ALA A 67 42.48 -19.19 37.42
C ALA A 67 43.38 -20.17 36.64
N PHE A 68 43.68 -19.91 35.37
CA PHE A 68 45.06 -19.82 34.88
C PHE A 68 45.12 -19.16 33.49
N SER A 69 46.17 -18.36 33.34
CA SER A 69 46.61 -17.48 32.27
C SER A 69 47.41 -18.19 31.18
N HIS A 70 47.26 -17.76 29.92
CA HIS A 70 48.26 -17.69 28.83
C HIS A 70 47.62 -16.79 27.74
N GLY A 71 48.20 -15.79 27.07
CA GLY A 71 49.57 -15.34 26.88
C GLY A 71 49.73 -14.91 25.42
N VAL A 72 49.53 -13.59 25.11
CA VAL A 72 50.27 -12.67 24.18
C VAL A 72 50.49 -13.13 22.71
N PRO A 73 50.37 -12.32 21.61
CA PRO A 73 50.90 -10.94 21.48
C PRO A 73 50.10 -9.86 20.72
N ASN A 74 50.51 -8.64 21.04
CA ASN A 74 50.27 -7.35 20.40
C ASN A 74 50.54 -7.32 18.89
N SER A 75 49.74 -6.53 18.18
CA SER A 75 50.24 -5.67 17.12
C SER A 75 49.29 -4.47 16.87
N TRP A 76 49.83 -3.27 17.13
CA TRP A 76 49.55 -1.98 16.48
C TRP A 76 48.49 -1.05 17.09
N ALA A 77 49.02 -0.05 17.81
CA ALA A 77 48.54 1.33 17.87
C ALA A 77 48.46 1.92 16.44
N ASP A 78 47.69 2.94 16.10
CA ASP A 78 47.38 4.20 16.76
C ASP A 78 46.07 4.75 16.18
N HIS A 79 45.35 5.56 16.99
CA HIS A 79 44.88 6.92 16.67
C HIS A 79 43.55 7.29 17.34
N HIS A 80 43.63 8.36 18.16
CA HIS A 80 42.58 9.27 18.62
C HIS A 80 41.63 8.79 19.74
N GLY A 81 42.16 8.87 20.96
CA GLY A 81 41.65 9.71 22.05
C GLY A 81 40.15 9.69 22.36
N TRP A 82 39.79 9.09 23.49
CA TRP A 82 38.91 9.63 24.53
C TRP A 82 39.30 8.93 25.85
N GLU A 83 40.05 9.61 26.72
CA GLU A 83 40.37 9.11 28.05
C GLU A 83 39.16 9.29 28.98
N ALA A 84 38.50 8.20 29.34
CA ALA A 84 37.60 8.19 30.48
C ALA A 84 38.42 8.00 31.77
N HIS A 85 38.59 9.08 32.53
CA HIS A 85 39.14 9.01 33.88
C HIS A 85 38.21 8.20 34.80
N PHE A 86 38.56 6.95 35.09
CA PHE A 86 38.05 6.24 36.26
C PHE A 86 39.01 6.44 37.43
N ALA A 87 38.65 7.31 38.36
CA ALA A 87 39.24 7.33 39.69
C ALA A 87 38.37 6.48 40.65
N PRO A 88 38.92 5.50 41.39
CA PRO A 88 38.18 4.78 42.40
C PRO A 88 38.43 5.38 43.78
N ARG A 89 37.34 5.61 44.53
CA ARG A 89 37.11 5.27 45.96
C ARG A 89 36.38 6.37 46.73
N GLY A 90 35.25 5.95 47.32
CA GLY A 90 35.01 6.12 48.75
C GLY A 90 34.18 7.32 49.19
N SER A 91 32.86 7.17 49.20
CA SER A 91 32.02 7.79 50.22
C SER A 91 30.94 6.80 50.68
N LYS A 92 30.84 6.62 52.00
CA LYS A 92 29.74 5.92 52.65
C LYS A 92 28.55 6.88 52.67
N GLU A 93 27.62 6.76 51.72
CA GLU A 93 26.29 7.34 51.87
C GLU A 93 25.24 6.23 51.96
N PRO A 94 24.26 6.35 52.88
CA PRO A 94 23.19 5.37 52.95
C PRO A 94 22.37 5.43 51.65
N VAL A 95 22.06 4.27 51.09
CA VAL A 95 21.18 4.13 49.92
C VAL A 95 19.89 4.90 50.21
N ARG A 96 19.70 6.05 49.54
CA ARG A 96 18.41 6.75 49.56
C ARG A 96 17.38 5.84 48.92
N THR A 97 16.54 5.22 49.75
CA THR A 97 15.33 4.58 49.26
C THR A 97 14.46 5.67 48.66
N ILE A 98 14.30 5.67 47.34
CA ILE A 98 13.37 6.56 46.65
C ILE A 98 11.97 6.11 47.10
N ARG A 99 11.39 6.84 48.06
CA ARG A 99 9.96 6.72 48.36
C ARG A 99 9.24 7.64 47.38
N TYR A 100 8.55 7.03 46.41
CA TYR A 100 7.58 7.76 45.61
C TYR A 100 6.51 8.33 46.56
N PRO A 101 6.04 9.57 46.34
CA PRO A 101 4.87 10.07 47.06
C PRO A 101 3.69 9.11 46.83
N PRO A 102 2.79 8.93 47.80
CA PRO A 102 1.56 8.18 47.54
C PRO A 102 0.85 8.80 46.33
N LEU A 103 0.38 7.95 45.41
CA LEU A 103 -0.40 8.39 44.27
C LEU A 103 -1.56 9.26 44.79
N PRO A 104 -1.84 10.41 44.15
CA PRO A 104 -3.01 11.20 44.53
C PRO A 104 -4.23 10.28 44.47
N ILE A 105 -4.92 10.15 45.61
CA ILE A 105 -6.20 9.45 45.67
C ILE A 105 -7.09 10.17 44.66
N ALA A 106 -7.57 9.43 43.66
CA ALA A 106 -8.45 9.96 42.64
C ALA A 106 -9.58 10.72 43.35
N GLN A 107 -9.71 12.01 43.04
CA GLN A 107 -10.90 12.75 43.44
C GLN A 107 -12.08 11.94 42.92
N GLU A 108 -13.11 11.74 43.75
CA GLU A 108 -14.40 11.23 43.30
C GLU A 108 -15.01 12.26 42.35
N THR A 109 -14.55 12.26 41.11
CA THR A 109 -15.27 12.81 39.99
C THR A 109 -16.44 11.88 39.77
N THR A 110 -17.64 12.38 40.06
CA THR A 110 -18.87 11.80 39.53
C THR A 110 -18.75 11.84 38.01
N VAL A 111 -18.29 10.73 37.44
CA VAL A 111 -18.26 10.50 36.00
C VAL A 111 -19.71 10.60 35.57
N SER A 112 -20.05 11.61 34.77
CA SER A 112 -21.36 11.66 34.14
C SER A 112 -21.50 10.39 33.28
N ASP A 113 -22.64 9.71 33.32
CA ASP A 113 -22.88 8.43 32.63
C ASP A 113 -22.63 8.48 31.10
N ALA A 114 -22.33 9.64 30.53
CA ALA A 114 -21.95 9.84 29.13
C ALA A 114 -20.46 9.58 28.81
N GLU A 115 -19.55 9.60 29.80
CA GLU A 115 -18.09 9.45 29.58
C GLU A 115 -17.55 8.02 29.75
N THR A 116 -18.43 7.04 30.01
CA THR A 116 -18.06 5.62 30.23
C THR A 116 -18.38 4.69 29.06
N ALA A 117 -19.00 5.18 27.98
CA ALA A 117 -19.25 4.35 26.80
C ALA A 117 -17.97 4.22 25.96
N GLU A 118 -17.28 3.10 26.11
CA GLU A 118 -16.16 2.73 25.25
C GLU A 118 -16.61 2.77 23.78
N ASN A 119 -15.85 3.47 22.91
CA ASN A 119 -16.20 3.58 21.51
C ASN A 119 -15.93 2.25 20.80
N LEU A 120 -17.00 1.47 20.59
CA LEU A 120 -16.96 0.17 19.92
C LEU A 120 -17.59 0.21 18.51
N THR A 121 -17.49 1.36 17.84
CA THR A 121 -17.97 1.50 16.45
C THR A 121 -16.91 0.96 15.49
N THR A 122 -16.93 -0.36 15.28
CA THR A 122 -16.02 -1.03 14.34
C THR A 122 -16.35 -0.70 12.88
N LEU A 123 -15.40 -0.96 11.99
CA LEU A 123 -15.60 -0.82 10.54
C LEU A 123 -16.83 -1.60 10.07
N ALA A 124 -16.96 -2.88 10.43
CA ALA A 124 -18.10 -3.70 10.03
C ALA A 124 -19.45 -3.12 10.51
N LYS A 125 -19.51 -2.67 11.78
CA LYS A 125 -20.70 -2.02 12.34
C LYS A 125 -21.03 -0.72 11.61
N HIS A 126 -20.01 0.07 11.26
CA HIS A 126 -20.17 1.32 10.53
C HIS A 126 -20.65 1.08 9.10
N LEU A 127 -20.06 0.14 8.37
CA LEU A 127 -20.47 -0.22 7.01
C LEU A 127 -21.91 -0.77 6.99
N ALA A 128 -22.28 -1.61 7.95
CA ALA A 128 -23.64 -2.16 8.06
C ALA A 128 -24.69 -1.09 8.42
N ALA A 129 -24.28 0.02 9.03
CA ALA A 129 -25.16 1.15 9.32
C ALA A 129 -25.34 2.10 8.13
N GLN A 130 -24.51 1.97 7.08
CA GLN A 130 -24.66 2.73 5.84
C GLN A 130 -25.55 1.96 4.85
N ASP A 131 -26.21 2.69 3.95
CA ASP A 131 -26.95 2.13 2.81
C ASP A 131 -25.97 1.74 1.69
N LEU A 132 -25.04 0.83 2.01
CA LEU A 132 -24.03 0.32 1.08
C LEU A 132 -24.47 -1.03 0.52
N ASP A 133 -24.01 -1.32 -0.70
CA ASP A 133 -24.14 -2.66 -1.25
C ASP A 133 -23.46 -3.69 -0.33
N PRO A 134 -24.15 -4.78 0.07
CA PRO A 134 -23.55 -5.79 0.95
C PRO A 134 -22.28 -6.44 0.38
N GLY A 135 -22.20 -6.60 -0.94
CA GLY A 135 -21.00 -7.07 -1.63
C GLY A 135 -19.84 -6.09 -1.48
N LEU A 136 -20.10 -4.79 -1.58
CA LEU A 136 -19.09 -3.76 -1.36
C LEU A 136 -18.59 -3.80 0.09
N ALA A 137 -19.48 -3.95 1.07
CA ALA A 137 -19.09 -4.10 2.47
C ALA A 137 -18.14 -5.30 2.67
N THR A 138 -18.44 -6.46 2.09
CA THR A 138 -17.55 -7.64 2.19
C THR A 138 -16.18 -7.43 1.52
N VAL A 139 -16.12 -6.68 0.41
CA VAL A 139 -14.86 -6.32 -0.26
C VAL A 139 -14.02 -5.39 0.63
N LEU A 140 -14.66 -4.38 1.24
CA LEU A 140 -14.00 -3.43 2.13
C LEU A 140 -13.49 -4.10 3.42
N GLU A 141 -14.26 -5.03 3.99
CA GLU A 141 -13.83 -5.85 5.12
C GLU A 141 -12.64 -6.76 4.76
N GLY A 142 -12.67 -7.37 3.57
CA GLY A 142 -11.54 -8.16 3.05
C GLY A 142 -10.27 -7.34 2.86
N LEU A 143 -10.39 -6.14 2.29
CA LEU A 143 -9.28 -5.18 2.19
C LEU A 143 -8.75 -4.78 3.57
N ALA A 144 -9.65 -4.46 4.51
CA ALA A 144 -9.27 -4.10 5.87
C ALA A 144 -8.53 -5.24 6.59
N LEU A 145 -8.97 -6.49 6.41
CA LEU A 145 -8.26 -7.66 6.95
C LEU A 145 -6.85 -7.78 6.38
N GLY A 146 -6.70 -7.66 5.06
CA GLY A 146 -5.39 -7.67 4.40
C GLY A 146 -4.48 -6.57 4.91
N CYS A 147 -4.98 -5.34 5.03
CA CYS A 147 -4.23 -4.20 5.56
C CYS A 147 -3.83 -4.38 7.04
N LYS A 148 -4.67 -5.01 7.87
CA LYS A 148 -4.29 -5.38 9.26
C LYS A 148 -3.09 -6.33 9.26
N ALA A 149 -3.09 -7.32 8.37
CA ALA A 149 -2.01 -8.29 8.25
C ALA A 149 -0.72 -7.66 7.66
N ILE A 150 -0.83 -6.73 6.72
CA ILE A 150 0.31 -5.96 6.19
C ILE A 150 0.89 -5.08 7.30
N GLY A 151 0.06 -4.29 7.98
CA GLY A 151 0.51 -3.40 9.04
C GLY A 151 1.18 -4.14 10.21
N HIS A 152 0.76 -5.37 10.51
CA HIS A 152 1.47 -6.24 11.46
C HIS A 152 2.90 -6.56 11.00
N ARG A 153 3.08 -6.91 9.71
CA ARG A 153 4.38 -7.21 9.12
C ARG A 153 5.27 -5.97 9.03
N VAL A 154 4.73 -4.82 8.61
CA VAL A 154 5.46 -3.53 8.57
C VAL A 154 6.07 -3.22 9.94
N ARG A 155 5.30 -3.37 11.03
CA ARG A 155 5.78 -3.12 12.41
C ARG A 155 6.89 -4.07 12.87
N ARG A 156 7.06 -5.20 12.18
CA ARG A 156 8.03 -6.26 12.53
C ARG A 156 9.06 -6.49 11.43
N ALA A 157 9.10 -5.64 10.40
CA ALA A 157 9.81 -5.91 9.16
C ALA A 157 11.31 -6.21 9.39
N ARG A 158 11.96 -5.43 10.27
CA ARG A 158 13.38 -5.63 10.65
C ARG A 158 13.60 -6.80 11.61
N ILE A 159 12.59 -7.23 12.38
CA ILE A 159 12.67 -8.40 13.26
C ILE A 159 12.60 -9.69 12.43
N GLU A 160 11.78 -9.68 11.39
CA GLU A 160 11.52 -10.84 10.52
C GLU A 160 12.44 -10.89 9.30
N ASP A 161 13.36 -9.92 9.16
CA ASP A 161 14.30 -9.79 8.04
C ASP A 161 13.61 -9.80 6.65
N VAL A 162 12.41 -9.22 6.61
CA VAL A 162 11.62 -9.01 5.39
C VAL A 162 11.86 -7.64 4.77
N VAL A 163 12.86 -6.90 5.27
CA VAL A 163 13.37 -5.68 4.64
C VAL A 163 14.47 -6.06 3.64
N GLY A 164 14.44 -5.45 2.45
CA GLY A 164 15.43 -5.68 1.41
C GLY A 164 14.86 -6.27 0.11
N VAL A 165 15.75 -6.43 -0.86
CA VAL A 165 15.42 -6.74 -2.26
C VAL A 165 14.90 -8.17 -2.39
N ALA A 166 13.74 -8.36 -3.01
CA ALA A 166 13.17 -9.67 -3.35
C ALA A 166 13.89 -10.36 -4.53
N GLY A 167 14.77 -9.62 -5.22
CA GLY A 167 15.57 -10.10 -6.35
C GLY A 167 14.95 -9.86 -7.72
N GLY A 168 13.83 -9.11 -7.80
CA GLY A 168 13.15 -8.74 -9.04
C GLY A 168 13.01 -7.22 -9.22
N GLU A 169 12.89 -6.79 -10.48
CA GLU A 169 12.40 -5.44 -10.85
C GLU A 169 10.93 -5.59 -11.25
N ASN A 170 10.04 -4.70 -10.77
CA ASN A 170 8.65 -4.69 -11.20
C ASN A 170 8.50 -4.08 -12.62
N VAL A 171 7.28 -4.03 -13.17
CA VAL A 171 7.00 -3.48 -14.52
C VAL A 171 7.42 -2.01 -14.71
N PHE A 172 7.74 -1.33 -13.62
CA PHE A 172 8.18 0.06 -13.59
C PHE A 172 9.69 0.24 -13.40
N GLY A 173 10.45 -0.87 -13.33
CA GLY A 173 11.90 -0.86 -13.09
C GLY A 173 12.28 -0.46 -11.66
N GLU A 174 11.33 -0.54 -10.73
CA GLU A 174 11.60 -0.31 -9.31
C GLU A 174 12.06 -1.62 -8.66
N ILE A 175 13.04 -1.52 -7.75
CA ILE A 175 13.59 -2.68 -7.05
C ILE A 175 12.53 -3.17 -6.08
N GLN A 176 11.96 -4.35 -6.35
CA GLN A 176 10.89 -4.90 -5.57
C GLN A 176 11.41 -5.34 -4.19
N GLN A 177 10.80 -4.83 -3.12
CA GLN A 177 11.12 -5.29 -1.77
C GLN A 177 10.33 -6.55 -1.44
N LYS A 178 10.87 -7.38 -0.55
CA LYS A 178 10.15 -8.59 -0.09
C LYS A 178 8.78 -8.24 0.48
N LEU A 179 8.65 -7.09 1.14
CA LEU A 179 7.39 -6.66 1.73
C LEU A 179 6.35 -6.22 0.69
N ASP A 180 6.76 -5.77 -0.49
CA ASP A 180 5.85 -5.42 -1.59
C ASP A 180 5.14 -6.68 -2.10
N VAL A 181 5.91 -7.73 -2.41
CA VAL A 181 5.40 -9.05 -2.82
C VAL A 181 4.45 -9.62 -1.78
N LEU A 182 4.87 -9.62 -0.51
CA LEU A 182 4.05 -10.14 0.60
C LEU A 182 2.75 -9.35 0.78
N SER A 183 2.79 -8.03 0.56
CA SER A 183 1.60 -7.18 0.68
C SER A 183 0.61 -7.47 -0.44
N ASP A 184 1.09 -7.61 -1.68
CA ASP A 184 0.26 -7.97 -2.82
C ASP A 184 -0.40 -9.35 -2.65
N GLU A 185 0.36 -10.37 -2.25
CA GLU A 185 -0.15 -11.72 -2.02
C GLU A 185 -1.24 -11.75 -0.94
N VAL A 186 -1.07 -10.97 0.13
CA VAL A 186 -2.04 -10.88 1.23
C VAL A 186 -3.35 -10.24 0.76
N LEU A 187 -3.28 -9.14 0.00
CA LEU A 187 -4.49 -8.50 -0.55
C LEU A 187 -5.20 -9.41 -1.53
N LEU A 188 -4.46 -10.02 -2.46
CA LEU A 188 -5.00 -10.96 -3.44
C LEU A 188 -5.70 -12.14 -2.75
N GLN A 189 -5.12 -12.70 -1.69
CA GLN A 189 -5.75 -13.79 -0.95
C GLN A 189 -7.04 -13.33 -0.25
N CYS A 190 -7.03 -12.19 0.43
CA CYS A 190 -8.24 -11.67 1.10
C CYS A 190 -9.36 -11.36 0.09
N LEU A 191 -9.02 -10.85 -1.09
CA LEU A 191 -9.98 -10.56 -2.16
C LEU A 191 -10.49 -11.83 -2.86
N ARG A 192 -9.68 -12.89 -2.96
CA ARG A 192 -10.17 -14.21 -3.37
C ARG A 192 -11.23 -14.73 -2.42
N ASP A 193 -11.14 -14.44 -1.13
CA ASP A 193 -12.12 -14.89 -0.14
C ASP A 193 -13.37 -13.98 -0.09
N ALA A 194 -13.32 -12.80 -0.71
CA ALA A 194 -14.46 -11.88 -0.85
C ALA A 194 -15.32 -12.23 -2.09
N PRO A 195 -16.56 -12.77 -1.94
CA PRO A 195 -17.33 -13.29 -3.07
C PRO A 195 -17.71 -12.25 -4.13
N ALA A 196 -17.81 -10.98 -3.76
CA ALA A 196 -18.17 -9.89 -4.66
C ALA A 196 -16.97 -9.28 -5.42
N ALA A 197 -15.73 -9.68 -5.11
CA ALA A 197 -14.55 -9.24 -5.84
C ALA A 197 -14.45 -9.97 -7.19
N ALA A 198 -14.51 -9.21 -8.27
CA ALA A 198 -14.45 -9.69 -9.65
C ALA A 198 -13.01 -9.68 -10.19
N VAL A 199 -12.29 -8.58 -9.95
CA VAL A 199 -10.96 -8.34 -10.48
C VAL A 199 -10.09 -7.72 -9.41
N TYR A 200 -8.82 -8.13 -9.37
CA TYR A 200 -7.78 -7.45 -8.63
C TYR A 200 -6.69 -6.99 -9.60
N ALA A 201 -6.27 -5.74 -9.48
CA ALA A 201 -5.10 -5.20 -10.18
C ALA A 201 -4.24 -4.42 -9.18
N SER A 202 -2.93 -4.47 -9.32
CA SER A 202 -2.03 -3.78 -8.40
C SER A 202 -0.77 -3.30 -9.08
N GLU A 203 0.03 -2.50 -8.37
CA GLU A 203 1.36 -2.10 -8.83
C GLU A 203 2.27 -3.31 -9.13
N GLU A 204 2.12 -4.40 -8.37
CA GLU A 204 3.03 -5.54 -8.39
C GLU A 204 2.66 -6.61 -9.44
N GLN A 205 1.54 -6.44 -10.14
CA GLN A 205 1.04 -7.38 -11.14
C GLN A 205 1.20 -6.79 -12.55
N ASP A 206 1.58 -7.59 -13.54
CA ASP A 206 1.69 -7.17 -14.95
C ASP A 206 0.35 -6.72 -15.55
N GLY A 207 -0.77 -7.15 -14.96
CA GLY A 207 -2.11 -6.83 -15.41
C GLY A 207 -3.20 -7.37 -14.50
N PRO A 208 -4.48 -7.18 -14.87
CA PRO A 208 -5.60 -7.55 -14.03
C PRO A 208 -5.73 -9.05 -13.84
N VAL A 209 -5.93 -9.47 -12.59
CA VAL A 209 -6.24 -10.85 -12.19
C VAL A 209 -7.76 -10.98 -12.04
N VAL A 210 -8.39 -11.73 -12.93
CA VAL A 210 -9.81 -12.07 -12.82
C VAL A 210 -9.99 -13.11 -11.72
N LEU A 211 -10.77 -12.75 -10.71
CA LEU A 211 -11.13 -13.61 -9.57
C LEU A 211 -12.46 -14.31 -9.83
N ARG A 212 -13.45 -13.57 -10.35
CA ARG A 212 -14.81 -14.02 -10.64
C ARG A 212 -15.42 -13.20 -11.77
N THR A 213 -16.24 -13.82 -12.60
CA THR A 213 -17.05 -13.11 -13.60
C THR A 213 -18.32 -12.52 -12.97
N ALA A 214 -19.09 -11.74 -13.74
CA ALA A 214 -20.37 -11.20 -13.27
C ALA A 214 -21.37 -12.33 -12.97
N SER A 215 -21.41 -13.39 -13.80
CA SER A 215 -22.28 -14.55 -13.57
C SER A 215 -21.89 -15.39 -12.34
N GLU A 216 -20.64 -15.32 -11.91
CA GLU A 216 -20.13 -15.94 -10.67
C GLU A 216 -20.35 -15.07 -9.42
N GLY A 217 -20.97 -13.89 -9.57
CA GLY A 217 -21.22 -12.95 -8.49
C GLY A 217 -20.12 -11.90 -8.29
N GLY A 218 -19.14 -11.81 -9.20
CA GLY A 218 -18.12 -10.78 -9.22
C GLY A 218 -18.70 -9.42 -9.60
N ARG A 219 -18.75 -8.50 -8.64
CA ARG A 219 -19.44 -7.19 -8.77
C ARG A 219 -18.50 -5.99 -8.68
N PHE A 220 -17.29 -6.16 -8.19
CA PHE A 220 -16.35 -5.06 -7.96
C PHE A 220 -14.95 -5.37 -8.49
N ALA A 221 -14.35 -4.40 -9.16
CA ALA A 221 -12.94 -4.41 -9.50
C ALA A 221 -12.16 -3.60 -8.46
N VAL A 222 -11.12 -4.20 -7.89
CA VAL A 222 -10.29 -3.60 -6.85
C VAL A 222 -8.91 -3.30 -7.43
N LEU A 223 -8.47 -2.05 -7.31
CA LEU A 223 -7.12 -1.64 -7.66
C LEU A 223 -6.37 -1.24 -6.40
N ALA A 224 -5.11 -1.63 -6.26
CA ALA A 224 -4.32 -1.29 -5.08
C ALA A 224 -2.86 -0.97 -5.38
N ASP A 225 -2.31 -0.02 -4.65
CA ASP A 225 -0.89 0.00 -4.31
C ASP A 225 -0.76 -0.74 -2.97
N PRO A 226 -0.25 -1.98 -2.95
CA PRO A 226 -0.16 -2.77 -1.74
C PRO A 226 0.73 -2.13 -0.68
N LEU A 227 1.77 -1.38 -1.10
CA LEU A 227 2.75 -0.81 -0.19
C LEU A 227 3.41 0.49 -0.72
N ASP A 228 2.65 1.60 -0.68
CA ASP A 228 3.12 2.94 -1.01
C ASP A 228 4.27 3.37 -0.08
N GLY A 229 5.28 3.96 -0.69
CA GLY A 229 6.46 4.46 0.01
C GLY A 229 7.38 3.34 0.47
N SER A 230 7.35 2.15 -0.16
CA SER A 230 8.17 1.02 0.26
C SER A 230 9.66 1.36 0.43
N SER A 231 10.20 2.24 -0.41
CA SER A 231 11.58 2.77 -0.31
C SER A 231 11.93 3.41 1.05
N ASN A 232 10.94 3.72 1.88
CA ASN A 232 11.06 4.34 3.20
C ASN A 232 10.90 3.35 4.37
N ILE A 233 10.64 2.06 4.11
CA ILE A 233 10.42 1.03 5.14
C ILE A 233 11.67 0.85 6.01
N ASP A 234 12.84 0.80 5.39
CA ASP A 234 14.10 0.52 6.07
C ASP A 234 14.49 1.63 7.05
N VAL A 235 14.13 2.87 6.77
CA VAL A 235 14.36 4.05 7.63
C VAL A 235 13.20 4.35 8.58
N ALA A 236 12.21 3.46 8.68
CA ALA A 236 11.07 3.56 9.59
C ALA A 236 10.23 4.85 9.41
N VAL A 237 10.17 5.36 8.20
CA VAL A 237 9.24 6.43 7.81
C VAL A 237 7.86 5.82 7.52
N SER A 238 6.80 6.62 7.61
CA SER A 238 5.43 6.13 7.38
C SER A 238 5.24 5.69 5.93
N VAL A 239 4.60 4.53 5.77
CA VAL A 239 4.23 3.89 4.50
C VAL A 239 2.75 3.51 4.53
N GLY A 240 2.20 2.94 3.47
CA GLY A 240 0.76 2.64 3.47
C GLY A 240 0.30 1.72 2.36
N THR A 241 -0.99 1.46 2.33
CA THR A 241 -1.68 0.77 1.23
C THR A 241 -2.69 1.73 0.67
N ILE A 242 -2.80 1.85 -0.65
CA ILE A 242 -3.80 2.69 -1.32
C ILE A 242 -4.73 1.77 -2.10
N PHE A 243 -6.03 2.03 -2.08
CA PHE A 243 -6.99 1.21 -2.82
C PHE A 243 -8.12 2.02 -3.44
N SER A 244 -8.60 1.50 -4.56
CA SER A 244 -9.75 1.98 -5.33
C SER A 244 -10.70 0.82 -5.61
N VAL A 245 -12.00 1.06 -5.50
CA VAL A 245 -13.04 0.09 -5.82
C VAL A 245 -13.96 0.66 -6.89
N LEU A 246 -14.01 -0.03 -8.03
CA LEU A 246 -14.86 0.26 -9.17
C LEU A 246 -15.96 -0.81 -9.28
N PRO A 247 -17.13 -0.48 -9.84
CA PRO A 247 -18.11 -1.49 -10.21
C PRO A 247 -17.58 -2.35 -11.36
N ASN A 248 -17.90 -3.65 -11.36
CA ASN A 248 -17.72 -4.49 -12.54
C ASN A 248 -18.87 -4.21 -13.53
N ASP A 249 -18.60 -3.35 -14.52
CA ASP A 249 -19.55 -2.94 -15.55
C ASP A 249 -19.41 -3.75 -16.85
N LYS A 250 -18.60 -4.80 -16.84
CA LYS A 250 -18.24 -5.58 -18.04
C LYS A 250 -18.96 -6.93 -18.09
N PRO A 251 -19.23 -7.44 -19.31
CA PRO A 251 -19.65 -8.83 -19.49
C PRO A 251 -18.53 -9.81 -19.09
N ASP A 252 -18.90 -11.06 -18.87
CA ASP A 252 -17.99 -12.10 -18.36
C ASP A 252 -16.68 -12.24 -19.16
N ASP A 253 -16.74 -12.14 -20.49
CA ASP A 253 -15.59 -12.25 -21.40
C ASP A 253 -14.65 -11.04 -21.38
N GLU A 254 -15.11 -9.92 -20.83
CA GLU A 254 -14.34 -8.67 -20.69
C GLU A 254 -14.14 -8.26 -19.23
N THR A 255 -14.42 -9.14 -18.27
CA THR A 255 -14.36 -8.84 -16.82
C THR A 255 -13.06 -8.12 -16.42
N GLY A 256 -11.91 -8.55 -16.93
CA GLY A 256 -10.61 -7.93 -16.64
C GLY A 256 -10.49 -6.45 -17.07
N MET A 257 -11.35 -5.95 -17.96
CA MET A 257 -11.40 -4.55 -18.39
C MET A 257 -12.23 -3.65 -17.47
N ALA A 258 -12.90 -4.21 -16.46
CA ALA A 258 -13.65 -3.44 -15.46
C ALA A 258 -12.77 -2.46 -14.67
N VAL A 259 -11.44 -2.68 -14.64
CA VAL A 259 -10.50 -1.78 -13.99
C VAL A 259 -10.26 -0.47 -14.76
N LEU A 260 -10.56 -0.42 -16.07
CA LEU A 260 -10.26 0.75 -16.91
C LEU A 260 -11.45 1.71 -16.97
N GLN A 261 -11.69 2.41 -15.86
CA GLN A 261 -12.75 3.42 -15.75
C GLN A 261 -12.20 4.74 -15.20
N PRO A 262 -12.81 5.89 -15.54
CA PRO A 262 -12.48 7.17 -14.93
C PRO A 262 -12.65 7.12 -13.40
N GLY A 263 -11.83 7.89 -12.68
CA GLY A 263 -11.89 7.97 -11.23
C GLY A 263 -13.25 8.41 -10.67
N ARG A 264 -14.09 9.08 -11.48
CA ARG A 264 -15.47 9.42 -11.14
C ARG A 264 -16.36 8.21 -10.86
N ASN A 265 -16.04 7.05 -11.42
CA ASN A 265 -16.84 5.83 -11.27
C ASN A 265 -16.51 5.04 -9.99
N GLN A 266 -15.57 5.50 -9.17
CA GLN A 266 -15.22 4.84 -7.91
C GLN A 266 -16.43 4.83 -6.95
N VAL A 267 -16.79 3.64 -6.47
CA VAL A 267 -17.85 3.45 -5.46
C VAL A 267 -17.29 3.53 -4.04
N ALA A 268 -16.01 3.22 -3.88
CA ALA A 268 -15.24 3.46 -2.68
C ALA A 268 -13.76 3.66 -3.04
N ALA A 269 -13.04 4.42 -2.22
CA ALA A 269 -11.59 4.52 -2.30
C ALA A 269 -11.04 4.83 -0.92
N GLY A 270 -9.76 4.58 -0.70
CA GLY A 270 -9.16 4.85 0.58
C GLY A 270 -7.70 4.50 0.64
N TYR A 271 -7.17 4.62 1.84
CA TYR A 271 -5.81 4.22 2.13
C TYR A 271 -5.68 3.78 3.59
N VAL A 272 -4.67 2.95 3.85
CA VAL A 272 -4.22 2.62 5.20
C VAL A 272 -2.84 3.19 5.40
N LEU A 273 -2.68 4.07 6.37
CA LEU A 273 -1.41 4.63 6.80
C LEU A 273 -0.80 3.75 7.89
N TYR A 274 0.37 3.19 7.64
CA TYR A 274 1.21 2.49 8.61
C TYR A 274 2.20 3.47 9.25
N GLY A 275 1.69 4.33 10.13
CA GLY A 275 2.48 5.36 10.82
C GLY A 275 2.68 5.05 12.30
N SER A 276 2.64 6.09 13.13
CA SER A 276 2.65 5.97 14.61
C SER A 276 1.49 5.13 15.13
N SER A 277 0.37 5.11 14.39
CA SER A 277 -0.76 4.19 14.50
C SER A 277 -1.10 3.66 13.11
N ILE A 278 -1.94 2.62 13.04
CA ILE A 278 -2.46 2.13 11.75
C ILE A 278 -3.82 2.77 11.55
N VAL A 279 -3.94 3.61 10.54
CA VAL A 279 -5.12 4.43 10.28
C VAL A 279 -5.71 4.06 8.93
N LEU A 280 -6.99 3.69 8.88
CA LEU A 280 -7.74 3.53 7.65
C LEU A 280 -8.54 4.81 7.40
N VAL A 281 -8.38 5.41 6.22
CA VAL A 281 -9.28 6.45 5.71
C VAL A 281 -10.07 5.84 4.56
N LEU A 282 -11.40 5.93 4.66
CA LEU A 282 -12.32 5.35 3.71
C LEU A 282 -13.28 6.43 3.21
N ALA A 283 -13.35 6.58 1.89
CA ALA A 283 -14.32 7.42 1.20
C ALA A 283 -15.34 6.55 0.48
N THR A 284 -16.62 6.83 0.72
CA THR A 284 -17.77 6.26 -0.01
C THR A 284 -18.69 7.41 -0.47
N GLU A 285 -19.88 7.09 -0.97
CA GLU A 285 -20.90 8.11 -1.23
C GLU A 285 -21.35 8.86 0.03
N ALA A 286 -21.23 8.24 1.22
CA ALA A 286 -21.64 8.82 2.49
C ALA A 286 -20.68 9.90 3.03
N GLY A 287 -19.47 9.98 2.48
CA GLY A 287 -18.43 10.91 2.91
C GLY A 287 -17.09 10.22 3.14
N VAL A 288 -16.22 10.88 3.90
CA VAL A 288 -14.88 10.39 4.25
C VAL A 288 -14.80 10.15 5.75
N ASP A 289 -14.48 8.93 6.15
CA ASP A 289 -14.37 8.54 7.55
C ASP A 289 -12.96 8.00 7.85
N MET A 290 -12.52 8.17 9.09
CA MET A 290 -11.23 7.70 9.57
C MET A 290 -11.40 6.75 10.75
N PHE A 291 -10.69 5.64 10.66
CA PHE A 291 -10.64 4.58 11.65
C PHE A 291 -9.21 4.38 12.11
N THR A 292 -9.02 4.04 13.37
CA THR A 292 -7.72 3.61 13.90
C THR A 292 -7.81 2.14 14.30
N LEU A 293 -6.80 1.36 13.93
CA LEU A 293 -6.68 -0.03 14.37
C LEU A 293 -6.40 -0.06 15.86
N ASP A 294 -7.33 -0.62 16.63
CA ASP A 294 -7.09 -0.99 18.02
C ASP A 294 -6.39 -2.37 18.05
N PRO A 295 -5.13 -2.48 18.51
CA PRO A 295 -4.42 -3.75 18.55
C PRO A 295 -4.98 -4.76 19.56
N MET A 296 -5.72 -4.32 20.58
CA MET A 296 -6.34 -5.19 21.59
C MET A 296 -7.61 -5.82 21.04
N LEU A 297 -8.43 -5.05 20.32
CA LEU A 297 -9.63 -5.56 19.64
C LEU A 297 -9.27 -6.30 18.33
N GLY A 298 -8.15 -5.93 17.71
CA GLY A 298 -7.77 -6.42 16.39
C GLY A 298 -8.64 -5.87 15.27
N ASP A 299 -9.26 -4.69 15.48
CA ASP A 299 -10.18 -4.10 14.50
C ASP A 299 -10.08 -2.58 14.36
N PHE A 300 -10.54 -2.09 13.22
CA PHE A 300 -10.60 -0.66 12.92
C PHE A 300 -11.80 -0.03 13.63
N VAL A 301 -11.55 0.92 14.52
CA VAL A 301 -12.56 1.66 15.28
C VAL A 301 -12.68 3.07 14.70
N LEU A 302 -13.91 3.52 14.45
CA LEU A 302 -14.19 4.86 13.93
C LEU A 302 -13.73 5.92 14.92
N VAL A 303 -12.82 6.81 14.50
CA VAL A 303 -12.28 7.89 15.36
C VAL A 303 -12.68 9.28 14.88
N LEU A 304 -13.01 9.44 13.60
CA LEU A 304 -13.50 10.69 13.03
C LEU A 304 -14.41 10.40 11.84
N ALA A 305 -15.63 10.92 11.86
CA ALA A 305 -16.60 10.75 10.78
C ALA A 305 -16.75 12.04 9.97
N LYS A 306 -17.10 11.92 8.69
CA LYS A 306 -17.40 13.03 7.78
C LYS A 306 -16.31 14.11 7.76
N ILE A 307 -15.09 13.67 7.48
CA ILE A 307 -13.93 14.54 7.36
C ILE A 307 -14.16 15.56 6.24
N GLU A 308 -13.99 16.83 6.59
CA GLU A 308 -13.90 17.93 5.65
C GLU A 308 -12.47 18.49 5.68
N ILE A 309 -11.85 18.61 4.52
CA ILE A 309 -10.53 19.21 4.40
C ILE A 309 -10.63 20.72 4.62
N PRO A 310 -9.65 21.35 5.33
CA PRO A 310 -9.57 22.80 5.39
C PRO A 310 -9.49 23.41 3.99
N GLN A 311 -10.27 24.46 3.73
CA GLN A 311 -10.40 25.06 2.39
C GLN A 311 -9.13 25.78 1.92
N GLU A 312 -8.28 26.21 2.86
CA GLU A 312 -6.98 26.81 2.61
C GLU A 312 -6.01 26.50 3.77
N LYS A 313 -4.71 26.41 3.46
CA LYS A 313 -3.64 26.38 4.46
C LYS A 313 -2.31 26.65 3.77
N LYS A 314 -1.49 27.51 4.39
CA LYS A 314 -0.11 27.80 3.95
C LYS A 314 0.87 26.64 4.22
N ILE A 315 0.60 25.46 3.67
CA ILE A 315 1.48 24.28 3.69
C ILE A 315 1.55 23.73 2.27
N TYR A 316 2.75 23.45 1.79
CA TYR A 316 2.96 22.79 0.51
C TYR A 316 3.88 21.59 0.67
N SER A 317 3.69 20.61 -0.21
CA SER A 317 4.40 19.35 -0.18
C SER A 317 4.81 18.92 -1.56
N ILE A 318 6.10 19.08 -1.84
CA ILE A 318 6.72 18.80 -3.14
C ILE A 318 8.20 18.47 -2.94
N ASN A 319 8.76 17.61 -3.80
CA ASN A 319 10.19 17.38 -3.82
C ASN A 319 10.92 18.48 -4.61
N GLU A 320 11.38 19.51 -3.91
CA GLU A 320 12.07 20.66 -4.53
C GLU A 320 13.42 20.32 -5.16
N ALA A 321 13.99 19.13 -4.93
CA ALA A 321 15.21 18.70 -5.61
C ALA A 321 15.05 18.69 -7.15
N TYR A 322 13.81 18.64 -7.66
CA TYR A 322 13.48 18.69 -9.08
C TYR A 322 13.17 20.10 -9.61
N VAL A 323 13.48 21.19 -8.87
CA VAL A 323 13.13 22.57 -9.27
C VAL A 323 13.61 22.96 -10.68
N ASN A 324 14.78 22.45 -11.09
CA ASN A 324 15.33 22.72 -12.43
C ASN A 324 14.57 21.98 -13.55
N ASP A 325 13.85 20.91 -13.23
CA ASP A 325 13.02 20.14 -14.16
C ASP A 325 11.56 20.63 -14.20
N PHE A 326 11.15 21.46 -13.24
CA PHE A 326 9.80 22.04 -13.19
C PHE A 326 9.57 23.06 -14.29
N ASP A 327 8.32 23.18 -14.72
CA ASP A 327 7.90 24.25 -15.64
C ASP A 327 7.95 25.63 -14.96
N GLU A 328 7.87 26.69 -15.77
CA GLU A 328 7.95 28.08 -15.30
C GLU A 328 6.86 28.39 -14.27
N GLY A 329 5.62 27.96 -14.51
CA GLY A 329 4.51 28.20 -13.60
C GLY A 329 4.68 27.57 -12.22
N LEU A 330 5.28 26.39 -12.15
CA LEU A 330 5.56 25.74 -10.88
C LEU A 330 6.77 26.37 -10.17
N ARG A 331 7.77 26.87 -10.89
CA ARG A 331 8.86 27.68 -10.31
C ARG A 331 8.33 29.00 -9.76
N ASP A 332 7.41 29.65 -10.47
CA ASP A 332 6.73 30.87 -10.01
C ASP A 332 5.89 30.61 -8.76
N TYR A 333 5.20 29.46 -8.70
CA TYR A 333 4.51 29.01 -7.50
C TYR A 333 5.48 28.82 -6.32
N LEU A 334 6.64 28.18 -6.54
CA LEU A 334 7.66 27.99 -5.51
C LEU A 334 8.22 29.32 -4.98
N ALA A 335 8.53 30.26 -5.88
CA ALA A 335 8.94 31.61 -5.49
C ALA A 335 7.88 32.29 -4.61
N PHE A 336 6.60 32.21 -5.02
CA PHE A 336 5.49 32.76 -4.26
C PHE A 336 5.35 32.15 -2.86
N VAL A 337 5.43 30.83 -2.70
CA VAL A 337 5.26 30.19 -1.38
C VAL A 337 6.42 30.49 -0.43
N HIS A 338 7.64 30.64 -0.96
CA HIS A 338 8.81 31.07 -0.20
C HIS A 338 8.67 32.50 0.33
N GLU A 339 8.17 33.42 -0.51
CA GLU A 339 7.93 34.82 -0.10
C GLU A 339 6.72 34.95 0.83
N SER A 340 5.71 34.09 0.68
CA SER A 340 4.43 34.16 1.40
C SER A 340 4.40 33.43 2.74
N GLY A 341 5.53 32.85 3.16
CA GLY A 341 5.72 32.21 4.47
C GLY A 341 5.01 30.86 4.62
N TYR A 342 4.92 30.06 3.54
CA TYR A 342 4.35 28.72 3.63
C TYR A 342 5.28 27.76 4.37
N GLY A 343 4.71 26.81 5.10
CA GLY A 343 5.46 25.70 5.69
C GLY A 343 5.70 24.58 4.68
N ALA A 344 6.96 24.27 4.40
CA ALA A 344 7.32 23.09 3.59
C ALA A 344 7.17 21.80 4.41
N ARG A 345 6.54 20.78 3.85
CA ARG A 345 6.52 19.41 4.40
C ARG A 345 6.67 18.43 3.25
N TYR A 346 7.58 17.49 3.32
CA TYR A 346 7.67 16.41 2.34
C TYR A 346 8.17 15.17 3.06
N ILE A 347 7.27 14.22 3.31
CA ILE A 347 7.59 12.98 4.03
C ILE A 347 8.25 11.99 3.07
N GLY A 348 7.83 11.99 1.80
CA GLY A 348 8.40 11.13 0.77
C GLY A 348 7.63 9.83 0.56
N SER A 349 6.48 9.67 1.21
CA SER A 349 5.48 8.62 0.93
C SER A 349 4.14 9.30 0.66
N MET A 350 3.50 8.98 -0.47
CA MET A 350 2.30 9.70 -0.93
C MET A 350 1.19 9.65 0.11
N VAL A 351 0.92 8.47 0.67
CA VAL A 351 -0.10 8.23 1.70
C VAL A 351 0.09 9.12 2.92
N ALA A 352 1.33 9.32 3.37
CA ALA A 352 1.64 10.12 4.56
C ALA A 352 1.48 11.63 4.27
N ASP A 353 1.96 12.08 3.11
CA ASP A 353 1.84 13.47 2.69
C ASP A 353 0.38 13.87 2.42
N VAL A 354 -0.39 13.01 1.76
CA VAL A 354 -1.83 13.22 1.50
C VAL A 354 -2.64 13.12 2.78
N HIS A 355 -2.35 12.18 3.69
CA HIS A 355 -3.06 12.08 4.98
C HIS A 355 -2.91 13.36 5.82
N ARG A 356 -1.69 13.91 5.90
CA ARG A 356 -1.47 15.21 6.55
C ARG A 356 -2.28 16.31 5.84
N THR A 357 -2.26 16.33 4.52
CA THR A 357 -2.96 17.34 3.70
C THR A 357 -4.48 17.28 3.94
N LEU A 358 -5.06 16.09 4.00
CA LEU A 358 -6.48 15.89 4.33
C LEU A 358 -6.86 16.49 5.69
N LEU A 359 -6.05 16.26 6.74
CA LEU A 359 -6.40 16.69 8.09
C LEU A 359 -5.97 18.13 8.44
N LYS A 360 -4.92 18.65 7.79
CA LYS A 360 -4.33 19.97 8.12
C LYS A 360 -4.54 21.02 7.03
N GLY A 361 -5.02 20.61 5.86
CA GLY A 361 -5.06 21.44 4.66
C GLY A 361 -3.67 21.64 4.04
N GLY A 362 -3.66 22.38 2.95
CA GLY A 362 -2.47 22.65 2.14
C GLY A 362 -2.56 21.93 0.80
N VAL A 363 -1.41 21.76 0.14
CA VAL A 363 -1.35 21.07 -1.16
C VAL A 363 -0.19 20.08 -1.23
N PHE A 364 -0.47 18.90 -1.76
CA PHE A 364 0.52 17.92 -2.21
C PHE A 364 0.66 17.99 -3.72
N ILE A 365 1.90 18.04 -4.21
CA ILE A 365 2.24 18.24 -5.61
C ILE A 365 3.29 17.21 -6.02
N TYR A 366 2.93 16.36 -6.98
CA TYR A 366 3.82 15.47 -7.72
C TYR A 366 3.69 15.77 -9.21
N PRO A 367 4.48 16.70 -9.75
CA PRO A 367 4.29 17.20 -11.11
C PRO A 367 4.88 16.26 -12.15
N ALA A 368 4.64 16.56 -13.43
CA ALA A 368 5.49 16.06 -14.50
C ALA A 368 6.91 16.64 -14.37
N THR A 369 7.91 15.88 -14.79
CA THR A 369 9.31 16.31 -14.86
C THR A 369 9.91 15.97 -16.22
N GLY A 370 11.08 16.52 -16.55
CA GLY A 370 11.76 16.19 -17.81
C GLY A 370 12.02 14.69 -18.00
N LYS A 371 12.30 13.95 -16.91
CA LYS A 371 12.48 12.48 -16.92
C LYS A 371 11.17 11.71 -16.91
N SER A 372 10.08 12.33 -16.47
CA SER A 372 8.76 11.70 -16.33
C SER A 372 7.69 12.68 -16.79
N PRO A 373 7.55 12.89 -18.12
CA PRO A 373 6.69 13.93 -18.67
C PRO A 373 5.19 13.66 -18.45
N GLN A 374 4.82 12.40 -18.17
CA GLN A 374 3.46 12.01 -17.77
C GLN A 374 3.29 11.93 -16.24
N GLY A 375 4.24 12.45 -15.46
CA GLY A 375 4.30 12.21 -14.01
C GLY A 375 4.92 10.86 -13.66
N LYS A 376 5.14 10.63 -12.36
CA LYS A 376 5.68 9.37 -11.83
C LYS A 376 4.60 8.46 -11.27
N LEU A 377 3.63 9.02 -10.55
CA LEU A 377 2.57 8.27 -9.85
C LEU A 377 1.59 7.68 -10.86
N ARG A 378 0.95 6.56 -10.51
CA ARG A 378 0.01 5.85 -11.37
C ARG A 378 -1.41 6.35 -11.12
N LEU A 379 -2.14 6.54 -12.20
CA LEU A 379 -3.49 7.08 -12.20
C LEU A 379 -4.44 6.16 -11.41
N MET A 380 -4.37 4.86 -11.62
CA MET A 380 -5.45 3.95 -11.22
C MET A 380 -5.47 3.58 -9.74
N TYR A 381 -4.30 3.49 -9.11
CA TYR A 381 -4.17 3.03 -7.72
C TYR A 381 -3.39 4.00 -6.82
N GLU A 382 -2.94 5.15 -7.33
CA GLU A 382 -2.39 6.25 -6.51
C GLU A 382 -3.20 7.54 -6.72
N GLY A 383 -3.26 8.05 -7.96
CA GLY A 383 -3.90 9.33 -8.30
C GLY A 383 -5.41 9.36 -8.07
N ASN A 384 -6.15 8.46 -8.72
CA ASN A 384 -7.61 8.36 -8.63
C ASN A 384 -8.12 8.12 -7.21
N PRO A 385 -7.59 7.16 -6.41
CA PRO A 385 -8.09 6.94 -5.06
C PRO A 385 -7.81 8.14 -4.15
N MET A 386 -6.63 8.75 -4.22
CA MET A 386 -6.32 9.95 -3.42
C MET A 386 -7.16 11.15 -3.84
N GLY A 387 -7.36 11.33 -5.14
CA GLY A 387 -8.25 12.37 -5.67
C GLY A 387 -9.69 12.19 -5.21
N TYR A 388 -10.20 10.96 -5.20
CA TYR A 388 -11.56 10.65 -4.74
C TYR A 388 -11.75 10.97 -3.26
N VAL A 389 -10.81 10.55 -2.41
CA VAL A 389 -10.83 10.88 -0.98
C VAL A 389 -10.83 12.39 -0.77
N ILE A 390 -9.95 13.12 -1.45
CA ILE A 390 -9.81 14.58 -1.29
C ILE A 390 -11.05 15.32 -1.78
N GLU A 391 -11.59 14.99 -2.95
CA GLU A 391 -12.80 15.65 -3.46
C GLU A 391 -14.03 15.33 -2.61
N ARG A 392 -14.17 14.10 -2.10
CA ARG A 392 -15.24 13.73 -1.16
C ARG A 392 -15.14 14.46 0.18
N ALA A 393 -13.95 14.89 0.58
CA ALA A 393 -13.72 15.73 1.75
C ALA A 393 -13.89 17.24 1.45
N GLY A 394 -14.29 17.63 0.24
CA GLY A 394 -14.47 19.05 -0.14
C GLY A 394 -13.18 19.75 -0.59
N GLY A 395 -12.15 19.00 -0.97
CA GLY A 395 -10.92 19.51 -1.59
C GLY A 395 -10.97 19.46 -3.11
N ALA A 396 -9.80 19.59 -3.74
CA ALA A 396 -9.66 19.47 -5.18
C ALA A 396 -8.50 18.54 -5.56
N ALA A 397 -8.60 17.95 -6.75
CA ALA A 397 -7.62 17.01 -7.27
C ALA A 397 -7.42 17.21 -8.79
N SER A 398 -6.20 17.51 -9.20
CA SER A 398 -5.84 17.87 -10.58
C SER A 398 -4.68 17.01 -11.09
N ALA A 399 -4.71 16.72 -12.39
CA ALA A 399 -3.62 16.07 -13.11
C ALA A 399 -2.63 17.10 -13.72
N GLY A 400 -2.54 18.29 -13.12
CA GLY A 400 -1.97 19.47 -13.76
C GLY A 400 -3.00 20.11 -14.68
N ARG A 401 -3.29 19.44 -15.82
CA ARG A 401 -4.24 19.93 -16.83
C ARG A 401 -5.62 19.32 -16.65
N GLY A 402 -6.39 19.86 -15.72
CA GLY A 402 -7.77 19.46 -15.44
C GLY A 402 -7.91 18.40 -14.35
N PRO A 403 -9.16 18.04 -13.98
CA PRO A 403 -9.44 17.18 -12.83
C PRO A 403 -8.89 15.76 -13.03
N ILE A 404 -8.27 15.21 -11.98
CA ILE A 404 -7.65 13.88 -12.08
C ILE A 404 -8.69 12.77 -12.31
N LEU A 405 -9.86 12.89 -11.68
CA LEU A 405 -10.90 11.88 -11.71
C LEU A 405 -11.63 11.79 -13.06
N ASP A 406 -11.52 12.84 -13.89
CA ASP A 406 -12.15 12.90 -15.22
C ASP A 406 -11.27 12.26 -16.31
N ARG A 407 -10.03 11.87 -15.97
CA ARG A 407 -9.14 11.20 -16.91
C ARG A 407 -9.72 9.84 -17.31
N ILE A 408 -9.75 9.59 -18.62
CA ILE A 408 -10.13 8.29 -19.19
C ILE A 408 -8.85 7.45 -19.29
N PRO A 409 -8.68 6.39 -18.48
CA PRO A 409 -7.47 5.59 -18.50
C PRO A 409 -7.39 4.74 -19.77
N SER A 410 -6.18 4.62 -20.30
CA SER A 410 -5.87 3.78 -21.46
C SER A 410 -5.25 2.44 -21.06
N GLU A 411 -4.59 2.39 -19.91
CA GLU A 411 -3.93 1.22 -19.34
C GLU A 411 -3.95 1.28 -17.81
N VAL A 412 -3.80 0.12 -17.16
CA VAL A 412 -3.86 0.00 -15.69
C VAL A 412 -2.72 0.77 -15.01
N HIS A 413 -1.55 0.77 -15.66
CA HIS A 413 -0.30 1.31 -15.16
C HIS A 413 -0.04 2.75 -15.65
N GLU A 414 -1.06 3.44 -16.18
CA GLU A 414 -0.94 4.78 -16.74
C GLU A 414 -0.42 5.75 -15.67
N ARG A 415 0.60 6.55 -16.01
CA ARG A 415 1.15 7.58 -15.12
C ARG A 415 0.41 8.91 -15.25
N THR A 416 0.34 9.66 -14.16
CA THR A 416 -0.24 11.00 -14.13
C THR A 416 0.54 11.92 -13.18
N PRO A 417 0.62 13.24 -13.48
CA PRO A 417 0.88 14.23 -12.44
C PRO A 417 -0.26 14.21 -11.41
N VAL A 418 0.04 14.58 -10.18
CA VAL A 418 -0.95 14.64 -9.08
C VAL A 418 -0.78 15.94 -8.31
N ILE A 419 -1.85 16.73 -8.24
CA ILE A 419 -1.95 17.92 -7.38
C ILE A 419 -3.24 17.76 -6.57
N VAL A 420 -3.13 17.55 -5.26
CA VAL A 420 -4.31 17.32 -4.39
C VAL A 420 -4.22 18.11 -3.09
N GLY A 421 -5.35 18.56 -2.58
CA GLY A 421 -5.44 19.18 -1.27
C GLY A 421 -6.59 20.17 -1.13
N SER A 422 -6.37 21.20 -0.31
CA SER A 422 -7.27 22.32 -0.11
C SER A 422 -7.63 22.96 -1.45
N ALA A 423 -8.92 23.18 -1.71
CA ALA A 423 -9.40 23.65 -3.00
C ALA A 423 -8.73 24.97 -3.46
N ALA A 424 -8.55 25.93 -2.54
CA ALA A 424 -7.89 27.20 -2.85
C ALA A 424 -6.40 27.03 -3.19
N GLU A 425 -5.70 26.09 -2.53
CA GLU A 425 -4.27 25.87 -2.76
C GLU A 425 -4.03 25.11 -4.07
N VAL A 426 -4.87 24.12 -4.39
CA VAL A 426 -4.83 23.43 -5.68
C VAL A 426 -5.06 24.43 -6.81
N ASP A 427 -6.08 25.29 -6.69
CA ASP A 427 -6.37 26.34 -7.66
C ASP A 427 -5.21 27.34 -7.83
N HIS A 428 -4.54 27.73 -6.73
CA HIS A 428 -3.33 28.56 -6.77
C HIS A 428 -2.18 27.94 -7.57
N VAL A 429 -1.98 26.63 -7.47
CA VAL A 429 -0.97 25.91 -8.24
C VAL A 429 -1.40 25.85 -9.71
N THR A 430 -2.62 25.37 -9.98
CA THR A 430 -3.07 25.11 -11.36
C THR A 430 -3.20 26.37 -12.20
N ARG A 431 -3.60 27.51 -11.62
CA ARG A 431 -3.65 28.80 -12.33
C ARG A 431 -2.27 29.33 -12.73
N ARG A 432 -1.21 28.90 -12.05
CA ARG A 432 0.17 29.30 -12.40
C ARG A 432 0.80 28.35 -13.41
N THR A 433 0.57 27.05 -13.27
CA THR A 433 1.13 26.04 -14.19
C THR A 433 0.40 26.01 -15.54
N HIS A 434 -0.88 26.41 -15.58
CA HIS A 434 -1.71 26.48 -16.78
C HIS A 434 -2.56 27.77 -16.80
N PRO A 435 -1.93 28.93 -17.07
CA PRO A 435 -2.58 30.24 -17.06
C PRO A 435 -3.59 30.46 -18.19
#